data_AF-A0A8H9GQ39-F1
#
_entry.id   AF-A0A8H9GQ39-F1
#
_cell.length_a   1.000
_cell.length_b   1.000
_cell.length_c   1.000
_cell.angle_alpha   90.00
_cell.angle_beta   90.00
_cell.angle_gamma   90.00
#
_symmetry.space_group_name_H-M   'P 1'
#
loop_
_entity.id
_entity.type
_entity.pdbx_description
1 polymer ?
#
loop_
_entity_poly.entity_id
_entity_poly.type
_entity_poly.pdbx_seq_one_letter_code
_entity_poly.pdbx_strand_id
1 'polypeptide(L)'
;MSLISAGDLPFAAPTGTRLNFLACPPDVAARAFVTAQAGRGHACHLLDGPSEDVTSSLARLHPLSFLGQRHLFLPTASPEWTAYVNNYQLGTNAHSVMPELARTLGCRTVLIEAVPHGTNGEASEALGLTILAPELPTEQRSVGLRNHGGFWRFWQLGFPLPFEDVSRYRFRSRKRRFDLPLLTTYAAALDLHPFQPQFYRPGGLLVTCGAPPSR
;
A
#
# COMPACT_ATOMS: atom_id res chain seq x y z
N MET A 1 13.16 -1.58 21.67
CA MET A 1 13.83 -1.25 20.39
C MET A 1 12.84 -1.52 19.26
N SER A 2 12.38 -0.42 18.65
CA SER A 2 11.52 -0.37 17.46
C SER A 2 12.32 -0.84 16.23
N LEU A 3 11.66 -1.48 15.27
CA LEU A 3 12.21 -1.83 13.95
C LEU A 3 12.01 -0.72 12.92
N ILE A 4 11.06 0.19 13.14
CA ILE A 4 10.79 1.34 12.27
C ILE A 4 10.33 2.56 13.10
N SER A 5 10.67 3.76 12.63
CA SER A 5 10.27 5.07 13.13
C SER A 5 9.23 5.74 12.22
N ALA A 6 8.43 6.67 12.75
CA ALA A 6 7.50 7.46 11.92
C ALA A 6 8.22 8.31 10.86
N GLY A 7 9.47 8.72 11.12
CA GLY A 7 10.29 9.46 10.15
C GLY A 7 10.77 8.62 8.95
N ASP A 8 10.64 7.29 9.02
CA ASP A 8 11.01 6.39 7.92
C ASP A 8 9.87 6.24 6.89
N LEU A 9 8.68 6.78 7.18
CA LEU A 9 7.50 6.69 6.31
C LEU A 9 7.54 7.77 5.22
N PRO A 10 7.03 7.48 4.01
CA PRO A 10 7.01 8.47 2.93
C PRO A 10 6.03 9.62 3.17
N PHE A 11 4.98 9.36 3.96
CA PHE A 11 3.91 10.27 4.28
C PHE A 11 3.58 10.17 5.77
N ALA A 12 2.88 11.17 6.29
CA ALA A 12 2.39 11.12 7.66
C ALA A 12 1.50 9.89 7.91
N ALA A 13 1.60 9.34 9.11
CA ALA A 13 0.65 8.35 9.59
C ALA A 13 -0.77 8.97 9.67
N PRO A 14 -1.83 8.20 9.41
CA PRO A 14 -1.80 6.74 9.22
C PRO A 14 -1.57 6.33 7.75
N THR A 15 -1.70 7.26 6.80
CA THR A 15 -1.67 7.03 5.35
C THR A 15 -0.38 6.37 4.88
N GLY A 16 0.78 6.78 5.43
CA GLY A 16 2.09 6.24 5.06
C GLY A 16 2.40 4.83 5.57
N THR A 17 1.55 4.24 6.42
CA THR A 17 1.86 2.98 7.11
C THR A 17 1.55 1.71 6.30
N ARG A 18 0.65 1.84 5.31
CA ARG A 18 0.29 0.77 4.38
C ARG A 18 0.16 1.37 2.99
N LEU A 19 0.87 0.81 2.03
CA LEU A 19 0.98 1.34 0.67
C LEU A 19 0.65 0.22 -0.30
N ASN A 20 -0.18 0.52 -1.30
CA ASN A 20 -0.52 -0.45 -2.33
C ASN A 20 -0.02 0.07 -3.67
N PHE A 21 0.44 -0.83 -4.53
CA PHE A 21 0.93 -0.53 -5.86
C PHE A 21 0.25 -1.44 -6.86
N LEU A 22 -0.27 -0.88 -7.95
CA LEU A 22 -0.87 -1.60 -9.07
C LEU A 22 0.02 -1.46 -10.30
N ALA A 23 0.29 -2.56 -10.99
CA ALA A 23 1.07 -2.58 -12.23
C ALA A 23 0.21 -2.13 -13.43
N CYS A 24 -0.27 -0.89 -13.40
CA CYS A 24 -1.03 -0.27 -14.49
C CYS A 24 -1.01 1.26 -14.37
N PRO A 25 -1.35 2.00 -15.44
CA PRO A 25 -1.43 3.47 -15.39
C PRO A 25 -2.47 4.01 -14.39
N PRO A 26 -2.23 5.18 -13.76
CA PRO A 26 -3.11 5.71 -12.71
C PRO A 26 -4.54 5.97 -13.16
N ASP A 27 -4.72 6.41 -14.40
CA ASP A 27 -6.02 6.70 -14.99
C ASP A 27 -6.83 5.43 -15.27
N VAL A 28 -6.16 4.35 -15.67
CA VAL A 28 -6.75 3.02 -15.81
C VAL A 28 -7.17 2.49 -14.44
N ALA A 29 -6.27 2.56 -13.45
CA ALA A 29 -6.55 2.12 -12.08
C ALA A 29 -7.74 2.87 -11.47
N ALA A 30 -7.75 4.21 -11.56
CA ALA A 30 -8.79 5.04 -10.98
C ALA A 30 -10.16 4.81 -11.64
N ARG A 31 -10.21 4.69 -12.97
CA ARG A 31 -11.45 4.39 -13.70
C ARG A 31 -11.98 3.01 -13.37
N ALA A 32 -11.11 1.99 -13.38
CA ALA A 32 -11.51 0.63 -13.03
C ALA A 32 -12.00 0.54 -11.58
N PHE A 33 -11.39 1.28 -10.67
CA PHE A 33 -11.88 1.41 -9.29
C PHE A 33 -13.30 1.99 -9.25
N VAL A 34 -13.56 3.11 -9.95
CA VAL A 34 -14.91 3.71 -10.04
C VAL A 34 -15.93 2.69 -10.58
N THR A 35 -15.59 1.99 -11.66
CA THR A 35 -16.46 0.95 -12.24
C THR A 35 -16.73 -0.20 -11.27
N ALA A 36 -15.70 -0.70 -10.57
CA ALA A 36 -15.84 -1.77 -9.60
C ALA A 36 -16.74 -1.36 -8.42
N GLN A 37 -16.58 -0.14 -7.92
CA GLN A 37 -17.42 0.40 -6.86
C GLN A 37 -18.88 0.61 -7.30
N ALA A 38 -19.10 1.07 -8.53
CA ALA A 38 -20.44 1.20 -9.11
C ALA A 38 -21.14 -0.17 -9.23
N GLY A 39 -20.42 -1.22 -9.63
CA GLY A 39 -20.93 -2.60 -9.65
C GLY A 39 -21.34 -3.14 -8.26
N ARG A 40 -20.85 -2.52 -7.19
CA ARG A 40 -21.19 -2.81 -5.78
C ARG A 40 -22.28 -1.88 -5.22
N GLY A 41 -22.86 -1.02 -6.06
CA GLY A 41 -23.90 -0.06 -5.67
C GLY A 41 -23.37 1.20 -4.97
N HIS A 42 -22.05 1.46 -5.03
CA HIS A 42 -21.47 2.69 -4.49
C HIS A 42 -21.39 3.78 -5.56
N ALA A 43 -21.84 4.98 -5.22
CA ALA A 43 -21.59 6.17 -6.04
C ALA A 43 -20.16 6.65 -5.80
N CYS A 44 -19.30 6.55 -6.82
CA CYS A 44 -17.94 7.06 -6.79
C CYS A 44 -17.67 7.94 -8.02
N HIS A 45 -16.91 9.00 -7.82
CA HIS A 45 -16.60 9.98 -8.85
C HIS A 45 -15.11 10.28 -8.87
N LEU A 46 -14.52 10.28 -10.06
CA LEU A 46 -13.21 10.85 -10.29
C LEU A 46 -13.35 12.38 -10.25
N LEU A 47 -12.56 13.05 -9.42
CA LEU A 47 -12.56 14.51 -9.37
C LEU A 47 -11.68 15.09 -10.48
N ASP A 48 -12.08 16.25 -11.00
CA ASP A 48 -11.36 16.95 -12.05
C ASP A 48 -9.93 17.31 -11.63
N GLY A 49 -9.03 17.24 -12.61
CA GLY A 49 -7.67 17.73 -12.52
C GLY A 49 -6.72 16.81 -11.74
N PRO A 50 -5.64 16.31 -12.36
CA PRO A 50 -4.50 15.86 -11.59
C PRO A 50 -3.96 17.01 -10.74
N SER A 51 -3.52 16.71 -9.52
CA SER A 51 -2.84 17.71 -8.70
C SER A 51 -1.43 18.01 -9.23
N GLU A 52 -1.04 19.28 -9.16
CA GLU A 52 0.26 19.80 -9.66
C GLU A 52 1.47 19.25 -8.90
N ASP A 53 1.27 18.81 -7.66
CA ASP A 53 2.31 18.23 -6.82
C ASP A 53 1.76 17.13 -5.88
N VAL A 54 2.69 16.36 -5.31
CA VAL A 54 2.37 15.21 -4.44
C VAL A 54 1.77 15.67 -3.11
N THR A 55 2.26 16.76 -2.53
CA THR A 55 1.77 17.29 -1.25
C THR A 55 0.31 17.72 -1.36
N SER A 56 -0.03 18.46 -2.41
CA SER A 56 -1.40 18.84 -2.73
C SER A 56 -2.29 17.62 -2.99
N SER A 57 -1.75 16.59 -3.66
CA SER A 57 -2.47 15.32 -3.86
C SER A 57 -2.82 14.65 -2.53
N LEU A 58 -1.87 14.57 -1.60
CA LEU A 58 -2.06 13.97 -0.27
C LEU A 58 -3.02 14.79 0.59
N ALA A 59 -2.94 16.13 0.52
CA ALA A 59 -3.83 17.02 1.27
C ALA A 59 -5.32 16.77 0.91
N ARG A 60 -5.62 16.36 -0.32
CA ARG A 60 -6.98 16.01 -0.76
C ARG A 60 -7.56 14.78 -0.06
N LEU A 61 -6.75 13.97 0.63
CA LEU A 61 -7.25 12.85 1.45
C LEU A 61 -7.92 13.33 2.74
N HIS A 62 -7.68 14.55 3.20
CA HIS A 62 -8.31 15.03 4.44
C HIS A 62 -9.78 15.42 4.25
N PRO A 63 -10.63 15.25 5.28
CA PRO A 63 -10.32 14.63 6.58
C PRO A 63 -10.19 13.10 6.49
N LEU A 64 -9.49 12.50 7.46
CA LEU A 64 -9.49 11.04 7.63
C LEU A 64 -10.90 10.55 8.03
N SER A 65 -11.26 9.35 7.61
CA SER A 65 -12.59 8.78 7.82
C SER A 65 -12.54 7.27 8.02
N PHE A 66 -13.33 6.74 8.96
CA PHE A 66 -13.53 5.29 9.09
C PHE A 66 -14.28 4.67 7.89
N LEU A 67 -14.91 5.49 7.05
CA LEU A 67 -15.53 5.01 5.81
C LEU A 67 -14.53 4.94 4.65
N GLY A 68 -13.34 5.56 4.76
CA GLY A 68 -12.30 5.50 3.74
C GLY A 68 -12.75 5.97 2.36
N GLN A 69 -13.48 7.09 2.30
CA GLN A 69 -14.21 7.57 1.12
C GLN A 69 -13.37 8.29 0.06
N ARG A 70 -12.11 8.62 0.37
CA ARG A 70 -11.22 9.35 -0.55
C ARG A 70 -10.06 8.45 -0.90
N HIS A 71 -9.89 8.21 -2.19
CA HIS A 71 -8.94 7.28 -2.76
C HIS A 71 -8.04 8.03 -3.74
N LEU A 72 -6.74 7.94 -3.54
CA LEU A 72 -5.76 8.66 -4.35
C LEU A 72 -4.89 7.65 -5.10
N PHE A 73 -4.78 7.85 -6.40
CA PHE A 73 -3.93 7.10 -7.31
C PHE A 73 -2.80 8.02 -7.79
N LEU A 74 -1.57 7.74 -7.36
CA LEU A 74 -0.38 8.53 -7.64
C LEU A 74 0.49 7.83 -8.68
N PRO A 75 0.95 8.54 -9.73
CA PRO A 75 2.04 8.04 -10.55
C PRO A 75 3.33 7.90 -9.72
N THR A 76 4.22 7.01 -10.14
CA THR A 76 5.51 6.80 -9.49
C THR A 76 6.67 7.03 -10.47
N ALA A 77 7.90 7.04 -9.95
CA ALA A 77 9.12 7.12 -10.76
C ALA A 77 9.32 5.86 -11.61
N SER A 78 8.68 4.76 -11.24
CA SER A 78 8.62 3.52 -12.04
C SER A 78 7.30 3.50 -12.79
N PRO A 79 7.28 3.82 -14.10
CA PRO A 79 6.04 4.13 -14.82
C PRO A 79 5.04 2.95 -14.93
N GLU A 80 5.49 1.72 -14.67
CA GLU A 80 4.61 0.54 -14.55
C GLU A 80 3.70 0.61 -13.31
N TRP A 81 4.16 1.27 -12.24
CA TRP A 81 3.50 1.26 -10.94
C TRP A 81 2.70 2.53 -10.67
N THR A 82 1.44 2.32 -10.29
CA THR A 82 0.57 3.30 -9.65
C THR A 82 0.52 3.04 -8.16
N ALA A 83 0.84 4.05 -7.35
CA ALA A 83 0.64 3.99 -5.90
C ALA A 83 -0.82 4.32 -5.54
N TYR A 84 -1.38 3.58 -4.60
CA TYR A 84 -2.71 3.78 -4.06
C TYR A 84 -2.65 4.02 -2.55
N VAL A 85 -3.33 5.08 -2.12
CA VAL A 85 -3.56 5.42 -0.71
C VAL A 85 -5.00 5.89 -0.53
N ASN A 86 -5.58 5.72 0.66
CA ASN A 86 -6.90 6.26 0.98
C ASN A 86 -6.91 6.96 2.34
N ASN A 87 -7.99 7.66 2.64
CA ASN A 87 -8.14 8.41 3.88
C ASN A 87 -8.65 7.59 5.07
N TYR A 88 -8.46 6.26 5.06
CA TYR A 88 -8.91 5.44 6.18
C TYR A 88 -8.11 5.76 7.45
N GLN A 89 -8.81 5.92 8.57
CA GLN A 89 -8.24 6.43 9.83
C GLN A 89 -7.18 5.51 10.46
N LEU A 90 -7.14 4.22 10.11
CA LEU A 90 -6.13 3.27 10.59
C LEU A 90 -5.06 2.94 9.54
N GLY A 91 -4.98 3.74 8.49
CA GLY A 91 -4.02 3.63 7.39
C GLY A 91 -4.67 3.00 6.17
N THR A 92 -3.99 2.99 5.01
CA THR A 92 -4.63 2.53 3.76
C THR A 92 -5.22 1.13 3.91
N ASN A 93 -6.55 1.04 3.90
CA ASN A 93 -7.26 -0.24 3.92
C ASN A 93 -7.60 -0.65 2.48
N ALA A 94 -6.76 -1.50 1.90
CA ALA A 94 -6.92 -1.97 0.52
C ALA A 94 -6.86 -3.50 0.37
N HIS A 95 -6.86 -4.23 1.50
CA HIS A 95 -6.65 -5.67 1.53
C HIS A 95 -7.70 -6.49 0.74
N SER A 96 -8.88 -5.93 0.48
CA SER A 96 -9.90 -6.54 -0.39
C SER A 96 -9.97 -5.88 -1.77
N VAL A 97 -9.92 -4.55 -1.82
CA VAL A 97 -10.21 -3.78 -3.04
C VAL A 97 -9.09 -3.86 -4.08
N MET A 98 -7.82 -3.73 -3.67
CA MET A 98 -6.70 -3.76 -4.63
C MET A 98 -6.46 -5.14 -5.24
N PRO A 99 -6.53 -6.25 -4.47
CA PRO A 99 -6.47 -7.60 -5.05
C PRO A 99 -7.55 -7.87 -6.12
N GLU A 100 -8.77 -7.41 -5.87
CA GLU A 100 -9.87 -7.57 -6.80
C GLU A 100 -9.69 -6.72 -8.06
N LEU A 101 -9.25 -5.48 -7.88
CA LEU A 101 -8.97 -4.57 -8.98
C LEU A 101 -7.84 -5.12 -9.86
N ALA A 102 -6.75 -5.61 -9.25
CA ALA A 102 -5.64 -6.23 -9.95
C ALA A 102 -6.09 -7.44 -10.78
N ARG A 103 -6.90 -8.33 -10.19
CA ARG A 103 -7.50 -9.48 -10.89
C ARG A 103 -8.36 -9.04 -12.08
N THR A 104 -9.19 -8.02 -11.88
CA THR A 104 -10.07 -7.48 -12.94
C THR A 104 -9.27 -6.87 -14.10
N LEU A 105 -8.17 -6.20 -13.78
CA LEU A 105 -7.26 -5.60 -14.76
C LEU A 105 -6.26 -6.59 -15.36
N GLY A 106 -6.20 -7.83 -14.85
CA GLY A 106 -5.20 -8.81 -15.26
C GLY A 106 -3.76 -8.38 -14.95
N CYS A 107 -3.56 -7.56 -13.90
CA CYS A 107 -2.27 -7.00 -13.54
C CYS A 107 -1.80 -7.47 -12.15
N ARG A 108 -0.57 -7.10 -11.80
CA ARG A 108 0.04 -7.39 -10.50
C ARG A 108 -0.32 -6.30 -9.49
N THR A 109 -0.40 -6.67 -8.22
CA THR A 109 -0.45 -5.71 -7.12
C THR A 109 0.55 -6.06 -6.02
N VAL A 110 1.14 -5.03 -5.42
CA VAL A 110 2.04 -5.16 -4.28
C VAL A 110 1.49 -4.35 -3.12
N LEU A 111 1.35 -5.00 -1.97
CA LEU A 111 1.05 -4.37 -0.69
C LEU A 111 2.33 -4.33 0.14
N ILE A 112 2.67 -3.15 0.63
CA ILE A 112 3.79 -2.90 1.54
C ILE A 112 3.21 -2.40 2.87
N GLU A 113 3.52 -3.11 3.94
CA GLU A 113 3.22 -2.71 5.31
C GLU A 113 4.49 -2.24 6.00
N ALA A 114 4.44 -1.05 6.59
CA ALA A 114 5.48 -0.44 7.39
C ALA A 114 4.79 0.36 8.51
N VAL A 115 4.40 -0.34 9.57
CA VAL A 115 3.59 0.18 10.66
C VAL A 115 4.49 0.33 11.89
N PRO A 116 4.90 1.56 12.26
CA PRO A 116 5.66 1.79 13.49
C PRO A 116 4.86 1.50 14.74
N HIS A 117 5.57 1.14 15.80
CA HIS A 117 4.95 0.86 17.09
C HIS A 117 4.13 2.06 17.61
N GLY A 118 2.90 1.80 18.06
CA GLY A 118 2.04 2.83 18.63
C GLY A 118 1.37 3.73 17.58
N THR A 119 1.54 3.45 16.29
CA THR A 119 0.75 4.11 15.24
C THR A 119 -0.65 3.50 15.15
N ASN A 120 -1.62 4.28 14.66
CA ASN A 120 -3.00 3.85 14.46
C ASN A 120 -3.75 3.43 15.75
N GLY A 121 -3.30 3.87 16.92
CA GLY A 121 -3.93 3.56 18.21
C GLY A 121 -3.71 2.14 18.71
N GLU A 122 -2.87 1.35 18.05
CA GLU A 122 -2.52 -0.01 18.44
C GLU A 122 -1.06 -0.13 18.89
N ALA A 123 -0.81 -0.94 19.91
CA ALA A 123 0.54 -1.34 20.31
C ALA A 123 1.14 -2.40 19.36
N SER A 124 0.86 -2.29 18.06
CA SER A 124 1.33 -3.19 17.01
C SER A 124 2.45 -2.55 16.21
N GLU A 125 3.36 -3.37 15.71
CA GLU A 125 4.44 -2.96 14.81
C GLU A 125 4.49 -3.99 13.69
N ALA A 126 4.57 -3.60 12.43
CA ALA A 126 4.55 -4.54 11.32
C ALA A 126 5.43 -4.09 10.15
N LEU A 127 6.10 -5.08 9.55
CA LEU A 127 6.79 -4.97 8.28
C LEU A 127 6.32 -6.12 7.41
N GLY A 128 5.90 -5.84 6.18
CA GLY A 128 5.38 -6.88 5.31
C GLY A 128 5.40 -6.51 3.85
N LEU A 129 5.58 -7.53 3.01
CA LEU A 129 5.42 -7.47 1.57
C LEU A 129 4.42 -8.54 1.16
N THR A 130 3.41 -8.17 0.39
CA THR A 130 2.50 -9.12 -0.25
C THR A 130 2.38 -8.77 -1.73
N ILE A 131 2.67 -9.74 -2.58
CA ILE A 131 2.56 -9.66 -4.03
C ILE A 131 1.42 -10.56 -4.43
N LEU A 132 0.51 -10.05 -5.24
CA LEU A 132 -0.54 -10.82 -5.90
C LEU A 132 -0.36 -10.66 -7.40
N ALA A 133 -0.21 -11.76 -8.10
CA ALA A 133 0.10 -11.74 -9.51
C ALA A 133 -0.28 -13.07 -10.16
N PRO A 134 -0.89 -13.04 -11.36
CA PRO A 134 -1.42 -14.24 -12.02
C PRO A 134 -0.31 -15.22 -12.43
N GLU A 135 0.93 -14.75 -12.65
CA GLU A 135 2.04 -15.63 -13.01
C GLU A 135 2.68 -16.38 -11.83
N LEU A 136 2.28 -16.08 -10.58
CA LEU A 136 2.80 -16.79 -9.42
C LEU A 136 2.12 -18.16 -9.27
N PRO A 137 2.84 -19.22 -8.84
CA PRO A 137 2.26 -20.57 -8.71
C PRO A 137 1.06 -20.66 -7.77
N THR A 138 1.00 -19.80 -6.75
CA THR A 138 -0.10 -19.69 -5.78
C THR A 138 -0.88 -18.39 -5.93
N GLU A 139 -0.69 -17.66 -7.05
CA GLU A 139 -1.18 -16.30 -7.30
C GLU A 139 -0.76 -15.24 -6.27
N GLN A 140 0.02 -15.65 -5.26
CA GLN A 140 0.37 -14.85 -4.10
C GLN A 140 1.73 -15.24 -3.52
N ARG A 141 2.51 -14.23 -3.13
CA ARG A 141 3.64 -14.33 -2.21
C ARG A 141 3.44 -13.32 -1.08
N SER A 142 3.49 -13.75 0.18
CA SER A 142 3.48 -12.85 1.33
C SER A 142 4.59 -13.22 2.31
N VAL A 143 5.28 -12.22 2.85
CA VAL A 143 6.30 -12.40 3.88
C VAL A 143 6.36 -11.18 4.78
N GLY A 144 6.57 -11.39 6.07
CA GLY A 144 6.71 -10.27 7.00
C GLY A 144 6.88 -10.66 8.45
N LEU A 145 6.92 -9.62 9.28
CA LEU A 145 7.08 -9.69 10.72
C LEU A 145 6.16 -8.70 11.41
N ARG A 146 5.42 -9.16 12.42
CA ARG A 146 4.45 -8.35 13.17
C ARG A 146 4.63 -8.59 14.66
N ASN A 147 4.54 -7.52 15.41
CA ASN A 147 4.40 -7.51 16.85
C ASN A 147 2.93 -7.36 17.20
N HIS A 148 2.41 -8.29 17.98
CA HIS A 148 1.07 -8.23 18.53
C HIS A 148 1.18 -8.24 20.07
N GLY A 149 1.09 -7.07 20.70
CA GLY A 149 1.10 -6.95 22.15
C GLY A 149 2.36 -7.49 22.83
N GLY A 150 3.53 -7.29 22.21
CA GLY A 150 4.84 -7.77 22.70
C GLY A 150 5.31 -9.08 22.06
N PHE A 151 4.43 -9.81 21.36
CA PHE A 151 4.75 -11.08 20.73
C PHE A 151 5.08 -10.92 19.25
N TRP A 152 6.33 -11.22 18.90
CA TRP A 152 6.80 -11.20 17.51
C TRP A 152 6.37 -12.46 16.77
N ARG A 153 5.71 -12.29 15.63
CA ARG A 153 5.32 -13.36 14.70
C ARG A 153 5.86 -13.07 13.32
N PHE A 154 6.73 -13.94 12.84
CA PHE A 154 7.15 -13.99 11.44
C PHE A 154 6.12 -14.84 10.67
N TRP A 155 5.73 -14.41 9.48
CA TRP A 155 4.89 -15.19 8.58
C TRP A 155 5.48 -15.24 7.18
N GLN A 156 5.11 -16.29 6.45
CA GLN A 156 5.31 -16.39 5.02
C GLN A 156 4.21 -17.26 4.40
N LEU A 157 3.85 -16.96 3.15
CA LEU A 157 2.85 -17.66 2.36
C LEU A 157 3.30 -17.65 0.88
N GLY A 158 3.02 -18.74 0.15
CA GLY A 158 3.46 -18.89 -1.24
C GLY A 158 4.95 -19.21 -1.36
N PHE A 159 5.42 -19.39 -2.59
CA PHE A 159 6.81 -19.74 -2.89
C PHE A 159 7.73 -18.52 -2.82
N PRO A 160 8.91 -18.62 -2.17
CA PRO A 160 9.89 -17.55 -2.21
C PRO A 160 10.30 -17.18 -3.63
N LEU A 161 10.46 -15.88 -3.88
CA LEU A 161 10.94 -15.33 -5.15
C LEU A 161 12.47 -15.39 -5.24
N PRO A 162 13.06 -15.33 -6.45
CA PRO A 162 14.50 -15.48 -6.64
C PRO A 162 15.37 -14.44 -5.91
N PHE A 163 14.82 -13.24 -5.65
CA PHE A 163 15.54 -12.17 -4.94
C PHE A 163 15.48 -12.29 -3.41
N GLU A 164 14.68 -13.23 -2.86
CA GLU A 164 14.48 -13.33 -1.41
C GLU A 164 15.68 -13.99 -0.70
N ASP A 165 16.17 -13.36 0.36
CA ASP A 165 17.15 -13.94 1.28
C ASP A 165 16.47 -14.90 2.27
N VAL A 166 16.12 -16.07 1.75
CA VAL A 166 15.48 -17.16 2.51
C VAL A 166 16.33 -17.69 3.67
N SER A 167 17.65 -17.42 3.68
CA SER A 167 18.53 -17.84 4.76
C SER A 167 18.14 -17.18 6.09
N ARG A 168 17.70 -15.91 6.03
CA ARG A 168 17.27 -15.13 7.20
C ARG A 168 16.04 -15.69 7.88
N TYR A 169 15.17 -16.40 7.16
CA TYR A 169 13.91 -16.91 7.70
C TYR A 169 14.12 -17.97 8.79
N ARG A 170 15.32 -18.56 8.85
CA ARG A 170 15.71 -19.57 9.83
C ARG A 170 16.37 -18.99 11.08
N PHE A 171 16.63 -17.69 11.15
CA PHE A 171 17.27 -17.10 12.33
C PHE A 171 16.48 -17.37 13.61
N ARG A 172 17.19 -17.64 14.71
CA ARG A 172 16.59 -17.87 16.03
C ARG A 172 15.77 -16.68 16.51
N SER A 173 16.31 -15.47 16.31
CA SER A 173 15.59 -14.23 16.62
C SER A 173 14.59 -13.89 15.51
N ARG A 174 13.30 -13.88 15.84
CA ARG A 174 12.23 -13.52 14.89
C ARG A 174 12.44 -12.12 14.30
N LYS A 175 12.91 -11.16 15.10
CA LYS A 175 13.22 -9.79 14.67
C LYS A 175 14.27 -9.70 13.57
N ARG A 176 15.16 -10.69 13.46
CA ARG A 176 16.19 -10.72 12.42
C ARG A 176 15.70 -11.34 11.12
N ARG A 177 14.54 -12.01 11.13
CA ARG A 177 14.01 -12.71 9.95
C ARG A 177 13.47 -11.75 8.89
N PHE A 178 12.98 -10.59 9.30
CA PHE A 178 12.44 -9.57 8.42
C PHE A 178 12.53 -8.20 9.10
N ASP A 179 13.22 -7.25 8.48
CA ASP A 179 13.43 -5.89 8.98
C ASP A 179 13.25 -4.87 7.84
N LEU A 180 13.25 -3.57 8.17
CA LEU A 180 13.01 -2.51 7.18
C LEU A 180 14.05 -2.51 6.04
N PRO A 181 15.36 -2.71 6.30
CA PRO A 181 16.33 -2.87 5.22
C PRO A 181 15.98 -4.00 4.25
N LEU A 182 15.60 -5.19 4.76
CA LEU A 182 15.20 -6.30 3.89
C LEU A 182 13.91 -6.00 3.11
N LEU A 183 12.92 -5.34 3.73
CA LEU A 183 11.72 -4.90 3.03
C LEU A 183 12.03 -3.92 1.90
N THR A 184 12.93 -2.96 2.14
CA THR A 184 13.40 -2.01 1.12
C THR A 184 14.14 -2.71 -0.01
N THR A 185 15.00 -3.69 0.30
CA THR A 185 15.68 -4.52 -0.72
C THR A 185 14.66 -5.28 -1.57
N TYR A 186 13.64 -5.88 -0.95
CA TYR A 186 12.64 -6.65 -1.69
C TYR A 186 11.73 -5.75 -2.53
N ALA A 187 11.36 -4.56 -2.03
CA ALA A 187 10.62 -3.58 -2.81
C ALA A 187 11.43 -3.10 -4.02
N ALA A 188 12.72 -2.82 -3.84
CA ALA A 188 13.60 -2.39 -4.91
C ALA A 188 13.78 -3.47 -6.00
N ALA A 189 13.75 -4.76 -5.64
CA ALA A 189 13.77 -5.86 -6.61
C ALA A 189 12.51 -5.93 -7.50
N LEU A 190 11.45 -5.18 -7.15
CA LEU A 190 10.22 -5.00 -7.91
C LEU A 190 10.13 -3.60 -8.55
N ASP A 191 11.23 -2.86 -8.59
CA ASP A 191 11.29 -1.45 -9.01
C ASP A 191 10.38 -0.52 -8.19
N LEU A 192 10.17 -0.83 -6.90
CA LEU A 192 9.41 -0.01 -5.96
C LEU A 192 10.33 0.66 -4.94
N HIS A 193 10.17 1.97 -4.76
CA HIS A 193 10.92 2.75 -3.75
C HIS A 193 9.99 3.49 -2.78
N PRO A 194 9.13 2.75 -2.05
CA PRO A 194 8.01 3.32 -1.30
C PRO A 194 8.40 4.30 -0.20
N PHE A 195 9.62 4.18 0.35
CA PHE A 195 10.13 5.01 1.45
C PHE A 195 10.91 6.24 0.97
N GLN A 196 10.96 6.47 -0.34
CA GLN A 196 11.62 7.64 -0.94
C GLN A 196 10.55 8.64 -1.40
N PRO A 197 10.47 9.85 -0.83
CA PRO A 197 9.45 10.83 -1.23
C PRO A 197 9.46 11.14 -2.73
N GLN A 198 10.64 11.19 -3.35
CA GLN A 198 10.84 11.42 -4.79
C GLN A 198 10.33 10.28 -5.69
N PHE A 199 10.01 9.12 -5.12
CA PHE A 199 9.41 8.00 -5.86
C PHE A 199 8.00 8.34 -6.33
N TYR A 200 7.26 9.15 -5.58
CA TYR A 200 5.92 9.57 -5.96
C TYR A 200 6.01 10.80 -6.87
N ARG A 201 5.20 10.82 -7.92
CA ARG A 201 5.22 11.90 -8.92
C ARG A 201 3.94 12.72 -8.85
N PRO A 202 3.98 14.00 -9.26
CA PRO A 202 2.78 14.78 -9.55
C PRO A 202 1.85 14.05 -10.52
N GLY A 203 0.59 14.47 -10.59
CA GLY A 203 -0.39 13.79 -11.44
C GLY A 203 -1.43 12.95 -10.68
N GLY A 204 -1.56 13.17 -9.36
CA GLY A 204 -2.46 12.37 -8.52
C GLY A 204 -3.93 12.49 -8.91
N LEU A 205 -4.59 11.35 -9.11
CA LEU A 205 -6.01 11.25 -9.41
C LEU A 205 -6.80 10.89 -8.15
N LEU A 206 -7.78 11.73 -7.79
CA LEU A 206 -8.62 11.49 -6.62
C LEU A 206 -9.99 10.95 -7.03
N VAL A 207 -10.37 9.83 -6.42
CA VAL A 207 -11.73 9.30 -6.46
C VAL A 207 -12.39 9.51 -5.09
N THR A 208 -13.63 10.00 -5.10
CA THR A 208 -14.46 10.12 -3.90
C THR A 208 -15.67 9.20 -3.98
N CYS A 209 -15.96 8.47 -2.91
CA CYS A 209 -17.10 7.56 -2.80
C CYS A 209 -18.07 7.97 -1.70
N GLY A 210 -19.37 7.86 -1.96
CA GLY A 210 -20.44 8.32 -1.08
C GLY A 210 -21.11 9.60 -1.60
N ALA A 211 -22.05 10.15 -0.81
CA ALA A 211 -22.77 11.35 -1.22
C ALA A 211 -21.77 12.50 -1.52
N PRO A 212 -21.92 13.22 -2.64
CA PRO A 212 -21.09 14.39 -2.90
C PRO A 212 -21.24 15.36 -1.72
N PRO A 213 -20.18 16.08 -1.31
CA PRO A 213 -20.36 17.16 -0.37
C PRO A 213 -21.42 18.11 -0.93
N SER A 214 -22.47 18.37 -0.15
CA SER A 214 -23.44 19.41 -0.44
C SER A 214 -22.66 20.69 -0.73
N ARG A 215 -22.85 21.23 -1.94
CA ARG A 215 -22.28 22.50 -2.38
C ARG A 215 -22.64 23.63 -1.43
#